data_AF-A0A7Y0N4K0-F1
#
_entry.id   AF-A0A7Y0N4K0-F1
#
_cell.length_a   1.000
_cell.length_b   1.000
_cell.length_c   1.000
_cell.angle_alpha   90.00
_cell.angle_beta   90.00
_cell.angle_gamma   90.00
#
_symmetry.space_group_name_H-M   'P 1'
#
loop_
_entity.id
_entity.type
_entity.pdbx_description
1 polymer ?
#
loop_
_entity_poly.entity_id
_entity_poly.type
_entity_poly.pdbx_seq_one_letter_code
_entity_poly.pdbx_strand_id
1 'polypeptide(L)'
;PEPIRGMKGKRIRSLIKSDINLYGYHLPLDIHPELGNNAELARLLDIEIDGGLEGHPQSVALFGRLKKPMTGSQFASNINQALNREPLHIAPDNAEKMIETVGWCTGGGQDFIELAVQHGLDAFISGEVSERTTYT
;
A
#
# COMPACT_ATOMS: atom_id res chain seq x y z
N PRO A 1 20.49 -14.80 -18.56
CA PRO A 1 20.92 -14.05 -17.34
C PRO A 1 21.16 -12.58 -17.71
N GLU A 2 20.61 -11.65 -16.93
CA GLU A 2 20.73 -10.22 -17.21
C GLU A 2 22.16 -9.71 -16.98
N PRO A 3 22.77 -8.98 -17.94
CA PRO A 3 24.15 -8.53 -17.83
C PRO A 3 24.34 -7.48 -16.72
N ILE A 4 25.45 -7.59 -15.97
CA ILE A 4 25.85 -6.61 -14.94
C ILE A 4 26.60 -5.45 -15.61
N ARG A 5 25.86 -4.57 -16.28
CA ARG A 5 26.35 -3.37 -16.97
C ARG A 5 25.54 -2.14 -16.55
N GLY A 6 25.91 -0.96 -17.04
CA GLY A 6 25.18 0.29 -16.78
C GLY A 6 25.00 0.60 -15.28
N MET A 7 23.81 1.06 -14.89
CA MET A 7 23.49 1.41 -13.49
C MET A 7 23.61 0.22 -12.54
N LYS A 8 23.10 -0.95 -12.93
CA LYS A 8 23.16 -2.18 -12.12
C LYS A 8 24.61 -2.56 -11.82
N GLY A 9 25.48 -2.55 -12.84
CA GLY A 9 26.90 -2.83 -12.67
C GLY A 9 27.65 -1.78 -11.84
N LYS A 10 27.32 -0.49 -11.99
CA LYS A 10 27.89 0.57 -11.15
C LYS A 10 27.55 0.38 -9.67
N ARG A 11 26.27 0.16 -9.34
CA ARG A 11 25.80 -0.07 -7.95
C ARG A 11 26.48 -1.28 -7.30
N ILE A 12 26.45 -2.43 -7.98
CA ILE A 12 27.05 -3.67 -7.46
C ILE A 12 28.57 -3.50 -7.26
N ARG A 13 29.27 -2.89 -8.22
CA ARG A 13 30.71 -2.66 -8.11
C ARG A 13 31.07 -1.74 -6.93
N SER A 14 30.25 -0.73 -6.63
CA SER A 14 30.48 0.16 -5.48
C SER A 14 30.39 -0.58 -4.15
N LEU A 15 29.40 -1.48 -4.00
CA LEU A 15 29.25 -2.30 -2.79
C LEU A 15 30.47 -3.21 -2.58
N ILE A 16 30.86 -3.95 -3.63
CA ILE A 16 32.01 -4.87 -3.59
C ILE A 16 33.30 -4.12 -3.27
N LYS A 17 33.57 -3.00 -3.94
CA LYS A 17 34.80 -2.22 -3.73
C LYS A 17 34.91 -1.61 -2.34
N SER A 18 33.78 -1.45 -1.66
CA SER A 18 33.71 -0.81 -0.34
C SER A 18 33.46 -1.82 0.79
N ASP A 19 33.48 -3.12 0.49
CA ASP A 19 33.21 -4.21 1.44
C ASP A 19 31.85 -4.06 2.17
N ILE A 20 30.83 -3.59 1.44
CA ILE A 20 29.48 -3.37 1.97
C ILE A 20 28.59 -4.58 1.68
N ASN A 21 28.01 -5.15 2.74
CA ASN A 21 26.93 -6.14 2.64
C ASN A 21 25.60 -5.44 2.37
N LEU A 22 24.83 -5.95 1.40
CA LEU A 22 23.47 -5.49 1.11
C LEU A 22 22.48 -6.61 1.44
N TYR A 23 21.52 -6.31 2.31
CA TYR A 23 20.42 -7.20 2.66
C TYR A 23 19.12 -6.66 2.05
N GLY A 24 18.26 -7.56 1.58
CA GLY A 24 16.96 -7.21 1.01
C GLY A 24 15.87 -8.07 1.62
N TYR A 25 14.89 -7.41 2.23
CA TYR A 25 13.65 -8.02 2.69
C TYR A 25 12.52 -7.40 1.89
N HIS A 26 11.83 -8.23 1.11
CA HIS A 26 10.73 -7.82 0.25
C HIS A 26 9.41 -8.22 0.91
N LEU A 27 8.66 -9.17 0.33
CA LEU A 27 7.38 -9.64 0.87
C LEU A 27 7.40 -10.02 2.36
N PRO A 28 8.44 -10.65 2.93
CA PRO A 28 8.47 -10.91 4.38
C PRO A 28 8.41 -9.64 5.23
N LEU A 29 8.96 -8.53 4.73
CA LEU A 29 8.81 -7.23 5.37
C LEU A 29 7.41 -6.68 5.13
N ASP A 30 6.86 -6.72 3.92
CA ASP A 30 5.50 -6.21 3.64
C ASP A 30 4.42 -6.79 4.56
N ILE A 31 4.52 -8.08 4.92
CA ILE A 31 3.51 -8.80 5.71
C ILE A 31 3.82 -8.91 7.20
N HIS A 32 4.97 -8.40 7.67
CA HIS A 32 5.34 -8.56 9.07
C HIS A 32 4.35 -7.82 9.98
N PRO A 33 3.75 -8.46 11.00
CA PRO A 33 2.64 -7.88 11.76
C PRO A 33 3.02 -6.62 12.55
N GLU A 34 4.27 -6.51 12.99
CA GLU A 34 4.74 -5.39 13.82
C GLU A 34 5.63 -4.39 13.08
N LEU A 35 6.31 -4.82 12.01
CA LEU A 35 7.37 -4.04 11.36
C LEU A 35 7.09 -3.82 9.88
N GLY A 36 5.99 -4.38 9.38
CA GLY A 36 5.75 -4.47 7.97
C GLY A 36 5.14 -3.22 7.39
N ASN A 37 5.37 -3.03 6.10
CA ASN A 37 4.93 -1.83 5.39
C ASN A 37 3.42 -1.62 5.53
N ASN A 38 2.61 -2.68 5.44
CA ASN A 38 1.16 -2.60 5.59
C ASN A 38 0.71 -2.35 7.04
N ALA A 39 1.39 -2.92 8.02
CA ALA A 39 1.11 -2.69 9.44
C ALA A 39 1.46 -1.24 9.85
N GLU A 40 2.59 -0.73 9.37
CA GLU A 40 3.03 0.64 9.62
C GLU A 40 2.14 1.68 8.93
N LEU A 41 1.69 1.40 7.70
CA LEU A 41 0.72 2.28 7.04
C LEU A 41 -0.59 2.37 7.83
N ALA A 42 -1.11 1.23 8.31
CA ALA A 42 -2.31 1.21 9.15
C ALA A 42 -2.12 2.03 10.43
N ARG A 43 -0.97 1.89 11.10
CA ARG A 43 -0.63 2.67 12.30
C ARG A 43 -0.56 4.17 12.02
N LEU A 44 0.06 4.58 10.91
CA LEU A 44 0.17 5.99 10.52
C LEU A 44 -1.18 6.62 10.17
N LEU A 45 -2.11 5.83 9.61
CA LEU A 45 -3.44 6.28 9.20
C LEU A 45 -4.54 6.00 10.22
N ASP A 46 -4.18 5.50 11.41
CA ASP A 46 -5.10 5.14 12.50
C ASP A 46 -6.21 4.16 12.07
N ILE A 47 -5.84 3.16 11.25
CA ILE A 47 -6.69 2.08 10.78
C ILE A 47 -6.55 0.87 11.72
N GLU A 48 -7.67 0.34 12.19
CA GLU A 48 -7.72 -0.93 12.93
C GLU A 48 -7.76 -2.09 11.93
N ILE A 49 -6.82 -3.03 12.04
CA ILE A 49 -6.67 -4.15 11.10
C ILE A 49 -7.65 -5.27 11.48
N ASP A 50 -8.53 -5.64 10.54
CA ASP A 50 -9.49 -6.75 10.70
C ASP A 50 -8.92 -8.07 10.11
N GLY A 51 -8.11 -8.00 9.06
CA GLY A 51 -7.54 -9.19 8.44
C GLY A 51 -6.84 -8.96 7.10
N GLY A 52 -6.56 -10.05 6.39
CA GLY A 52 -5.98 -10.07 5.05
C GLY A 52 -7.03 -10.27 3.96
N LEU A 53 -6.86 -9.61 2.81
CA LEU A 53 -7.80 -9.65 1.68
C LEU A 53 -7.75 -10.96 0.87
N GLU A 54 -6.63 -11.67 0.87
CA GLU A 54 -6.41 -12.87 0.03
C GLU A 54 -6.93 -14.17 0.67
N GLY A 55 -7.53 -14.09 1.87
CA GLY A 55 -8.14 -15.25 2.52
C GLY A 55 -7.16 -16.29 3.07
N HIS A 56 -5.89 -15.92 3.27
CA HIS A 56 -4.87 -16.78 3.88
C HIS A 56 -3.95 -16.04 4.86
N PRO A 57 -3.24 -16.74 5.77
CA PRO A 57 -2.46 -16.10 6.84
C PRO A 57 -1.32 -15.19 6.38
N GLN A 58 -0.81 -15.37 5.15
CA GLN A 58 0.30 -14.59 4.59
C GLN A 58 -0.18 -13.53 3.59
N SER A 59 -1.38 -12.98 3.79
CA SER A 59 -1.91 -11.98 2.88
C SER A 59 -1.02 -10.74 2.85
N VAL A 60 -0.71 -10.26 1.66
CA VAL A 60 0.01 -9.02 1.41
C VAL A 60 -0.92 -7.83 1.57
N ALA A 61 -2.12 -7.90 0.98
CA ALA A 61 -3.11 -6.85 1.12
C ALA A 61 -3.94 -7.04 2.40
N LEU A 62 -4.17 -5.97 3.15
CA LEU A 62 -4.92 -5.99 4.40
C LEU A 62 -6.24 -5.22 4.23
N PHE A 63 -7.16 -5.47 5.16
CA PHE A 63 -8.35 -4.64 5.32
C PHE A 63 -8.66 -4.39 6.80
N GLY A 64 -9.49 -3.38 7.03
CA GLY A 64 -9.77 -2.88 8.35
C GLY A 64 -10.70 -1.69 8.35
N ARG A 65 -10.71 -0.96 9.46
CA ARG A 65 -11.64 0.14 9.70
C ARG A 65 -10.96 1.40 10.20
N LEU A 66 -11.45 2.54 9.75
CA LEU A 66 -11.09 3.83 10.33
C LEU A 66 -11.77 3.97 11.69
N LYS A 67 -11.02 4.32 12.73
CA LYS A 67 -11.59 4.59 14.07
C LYS A 67 -12.66 5.68 14.06
N LYS A 68 -12.54 6.61 13.12
CA LYS A 68 -13.52 7.67 12.87
C LYS A 68 -13.82 7.72 11.37
N PRO A 69 -15.05 7.39 10.95
CA PRO A 69 -15.46 7.54 9.56
C PRO A 69 -15.25 8.98 9.07
N MET A 70 -14.84 9.12 7.82
CA MET A 70 -14.54 10.40 7.18
C MET A 70 -14.85 10.37 5.69
N THR A 71 -14.95 11.53 5.04
CA THR A 71 -15.12 11.61 3.58
C THR A 71 -13.82 11.27 2.85
N GLY A 72 -13.90 10.92 1.56
CA GLY A 72 -12.71 10.66 0.75
C GLY A 72 -11.73 11.84 0.69
N SER A 73 -12.23 13.07 0.67
CA SER A 73 -11.39 14.28 0.69
C SER A 73 -10.64 14.47 2.02
N GLN A 74 -11.32 14.21 3.14
CA GLN A 74 -10.69 14.21 4.46
C GLN A 74 -9.64 13.11 4.56
N PHE A 75 -9.95 11.91 4.07
CA PHE A 75 -9.00 10.81 4.13
C PHE A 75 -7.77 11.05 3.27
N ALA A 76 -7.92 11.60 2.06
CA ALA A 76 -6.82 12.01 1.21
C ALA A 76 -5.92 13.08 1.89
N SER A 77 -6.54 14.03 2.62
CA SER A 77 -5.81 15.02 3.43
C SER A 77 -5.01 14.38 4.56
N ASN A 78 -5.61 13.43 5.28
CA ASN A 78 -4.94 12.68 6.35
C ASN A 78 -3.76 11.87 5.81
N ILE A 79 -3.92 11.19 4.66
CA ILE A 79 -2.82 10.48 3.98
C ILE A 79 -1.69 11.44 3.62
N ASN A 80 -2.02 12.61 3.04
CA ASN A 80 -1.02 13.62 2.72
C ASN A 80 -0.24 14.10 3.95
N GLN A 81 -0.93 14.36 5.06
CA GLN A 81 -0.29 14.78 6.31
C GLN A 81 0.61 13.69 6.90
N ALA A 82 0.15 12.44 6.90
CA ALA A 82 0.89 11.32 7.46
C ALA A 82 2.12 10.94 6.62
N LEU A 83 2.02 11.03 5.30
CA LEU A 83 3.06 10.56 4.36
C LEU A 83 3.86 11.69 3.70
N ASN A 84 3.51 12.94 3.96
CA ASN A 84 4.07 14.14 3.31
C ASN A 84 4.03 14.03 1.77
N ARG A 85 2.91 13.54 1.24
CA ARG A 85 2.70 13.31 -0.19
C ARG A 85 1.21 13.30 -0.53
N GLU A 86 0.80 14.20 -1.43
CA GLU A 86 -0.59 14.25 -1.90
C GLU A 86 -0.94 12.98 -2.70
N PRO A 87 -1.94 12.17 -2.29
CA PRO A 87 -2.31 10.97 -3.01
C PRO A 87 -3.12 11.31 -4.28
N LEU A 88 -3.02 10.46 -5.30
CA LEU A 88 -4.00 10.48 -6.39
C LEU A 88 -5.31 9.91 -5.84
N HIS A 89 -6.30 10.78 -5.64
CA HIS A 89 -7.62 10.39 -5.16
C HIS A 89 -8.61 10.26 -6.32
N ILE A 90 -9.09 9.05 -6.56
CA ILE A 90 -10.17 8.77 -7.52
C ILE A 90 -11.48 8.80 -6.75
N ALA A 91 -12.17 9.93 -6.79
CA ALA A 91 -13.39 10.15 -6.02
C ALA A 91 -14.59 9.40 -6.62
N PRO A 92 -15.53 8.90 -5.79
CA PRO A 92 -16.83 8.43 -6.27
C PRO A 92 -17.72 9.61 -6.68
N ASP A 93 -18.82 9.34 -7.39
CA ASP A 93 -19.80 10.36 -7.79
C ASP A 93 -20.37 11.13 -6.59
N ASN A 94 -20.60 10.43 -5.48
CA ASN A 94 -21.01 11.06 -4.22
C ASN A 94 -19.79 11.38 -3.34
N ALA A 95 -19.27 12.59 -3.46
CA ALA A 95 -18.11 13.06 -2.69
C ALA A 95 -18.31 13.04 -1.15
N GLU A 96 -19.56 13.05 -0.69
CA GLU A 96 -19.93 13.02 0.73
C GLU A 96 -20.11 11.58 1.25
N LYS A 97 -19.87 10.55 0.42
CA LYS A 97 -19.87 9.16 0.89
C LYS A 97 -18.79 9.00 1.98
N MET A 98 -19.23 8.52 3.14
CA MET A 98 -18.35 8.23 4.26
C MET A 98 -17.57 6.92 3.99
N ILE A 99 -16.31 6.92 4.37
CA ILE A 99 -15.42 5.75 4.38
C ILE A 99 -15.35 5.27 5.82
N GLU A 100 -15.75 4.03 6.07
CA GLU A 100 -15.53 3.35 7.34
C GLU A 100 -14.57 2.17 7.15
N THR A 101 -14.74 1.42 6.06
CA THR A 101 -13.95 0.23 5.75
C THR A 101 -12.93 0.49 4.65
N VAL A 102 -11.69 0.04 4.84
CA VAL A 102 -10.59 0.32 3.92
C VAL A 102 -9.79 -0.95 3.66
N GLY A 103 -9.50 -1.21 2.39
CA GLY A 103 -8.48 -2.19 1.98
C GLY A 103 -7.19 -1.48 1.58
N TRP A 104 -6.03 -2.09 1.79
CA TRP A 104 -4.78 -1.50 1.32
C TRP A 104 -3.69 -2.53 1.02
N CYS A 105 -2.78 -2.14 0.13
CA CYS A 105 -1.52 -2.82 -0.12
C CYS A 105 -0.46 -1.78 -0.48
N THR A 106 0.63 -1.67 0.28
CA THR A 106 1.74 -0.77 -0.07
C THR A 106 2.43 -1.17 -1.39
N GLY A 107 3.10 -0.23 -2.05
CA GLY A 107 3.82 -0.50 -3.30
C GLY A 107 2.88 -0.71 -4.49
N GLY A 108 3.23 -1.63 -5.39
CA GLY A 108 2.48 -1.93 -6.62
C GLY A 108 1.25 -2.81 -6.42
N GLY A 109 0.38 -2.45 -5.46
CA GLY A 109 -0.76 -3.25 -5.01
C GLY A 109 -2.09 -2.97 -5.73
N GLN A 110 -2.10 -2.22 -6.83
CA GLN A 110 -3.34 -1.73 -7.47
C GLN A 110 -4.33 -2.82 -7.88
N ASP A 111 -3.84 -4.03 -8.19
CA ASP A 111 -4.69 -5.12 -8.66
C ASP A 111 -5.52 -5.75 -7.53
N PHE A 112 -5.18 -5.51 -6.25
CA PHE A 112 -5.99 -5.96 -5.11
C PHE A 112 -7.28 -5.16 -4.91
N ILE A 113 -7.51 -4.11 -5.71
CA ILE A 113 -8.77 -3.36 -5.69
C ILE A 113 -9.99 -4.25 -5.96
N GLU A 114 -9.83 -5.29 -6.79
CA GLU A 114 -10.90 -6.26 -7.05
C GLU A 114 -11.30 -7.03 -5.79
N LEU A 115 -10.32 -7.42 -4.96
CA LEU A 115 -10.61 -8.09 -3.68
C LEU A 115 -11.29 -7.15 -2.70
N ALA A 116 -10.89 -5.87 -2.67
CA ALA A 116 -11.53 -4.86 -1.83
C ALA A 116 -13.01 -4.65 -2.23
N VAL A 117 -13.30 -4.62 -3.54
CA VAL A 117 -14.68 -4.58 -4.06
C VAL A 117 -15.46 -5.83 -3.67
N GLN A 118 -14.87 -7.02 -3.81
CA GLN A 118 -15.51 -8.29 -3.41
C GLN A 118 -15.80 -8.36 -1.91
N HIS A 119 -14.98 -7.72 -1.08
CA HIS A 119 -15.20 -7.57 0.37
C HIS A 119 -16.20 -6.46 0.73
N GLY A 120 -16.68 -5.69 -0.26
CA GLY A 120 -17.64 -4.60 -0.04
C GLY A 120 -17.05 -3.41 0.72
N LEU A 121 -15.75 -3.16 0.58
CA LEU A 121 -15.05 -2.07 1.29
C LEU A 121 -15.38 -0.70 0.69
N ASP A 122 -15.32 0.35 1.50
CA ASP A 122 -15.65 1.71 1.07
C ASP A 122 -14.55 2.37 0.24
N ALA A 123 -13.29 2.02 0.52
CA ALA A 123 -12.12 2.57 -0.15
C ALA A 123 -10.97 1.54 -0.26
N PHE A 124 -10.07 1.78 -1.21
CA PHE A 124 -8.84 1.00 -1.39
C PHE A 124 -7.62 1.92 -1.56
N ILE A 125 -6.49 1.56 -0.93
CA ILE A 125 -5.21 2.29 -1.03
C ILE A 125 -4.13 1.40 -1.65
N SER A 126 -3.41 1.94 -2.64
CA SER A 126 -2.19 1.36 -3.19
C SER A 126 -1.11 2.43 -3.36
N GLY A 127 0.16 2.03 -3.46
CA GLY A 127 1.27 2.94 -3.75
C GLY A 127 1.34 3.35 -5.23
N GLU A 128 0.98 2.44 -6.13
CA GLU A 128 0.89 2.68 -7.58
C GLU A 128 -0.56 2.52 -8.07
N VAL A 129 -0.79 2.94 -9.32
CA VAL A 129 -2.06 2.86 -10.05
C VAL A 129 -1.78 2.45 -11.50
N SER A 130 -2.71 1.75 -12.13
CA SER A 130 -2.70 1.47 -13.57
C SER A 130 -3.94 2.05 -14.23
N GLU A 131 -3.93 2.16 -15.56
CA GLU A 131 -5.09 2.64 -16.32
C GLU A 131 -6.35 1.81 -15.98
N ARG A 132 -6.25 0.48 -15.97
CA ARG A 132 -7.32 -0.45 -15.55
C ARG A 132 -7.87 -0.27 -14.13
N THR A 133 -7.19 0.49 -13.27
CA THR A 133 -7.66 0.73 -11.90
C THR A 133 -8.80 1.76 -11.86
N THR A 134 -8.96 2.59 -12.90
CA THR A 134 -9.84 3.77 -12.84
C THR A 134 -11.18 3.58 -13.55
N TYR A 135 -11.42 2.45 -14.20
CA TYR A 135 -12.67 2.15 -14.90
C TYR A 135 -13.14 0.74 -14.59
N THR A 136 -14.43 0.52 -14.86
CA THR A 136 -15.11 -0.78 -14.75
C THR A 136 -15.82 -1.08 -16.07
#